data_AF-A0A1E2RY02-F1
#
_entry.id   AF-A0A1E2RY02-F1
#
_cell.length_a   1.000
_cell.length_b   1.000
_cell.length_c   1.000
_cell.angle_alpha   90.00
_cell.angle_beta   90.00
_cell.angle_gamma   90.00
#
_symmetry.space_group_name_H-M   'P 1'
#
loop_
_entity.id
_entity.type
_entity.pdbx_description
1 polymer ?
#
loop_
_entity_poly.entity_id
_entity_poly.type
_entity_poly.pdbx_seq_one_letter_code
_entity_poly.pdbx_strand_id
1 'polypeptide(L)' 'MRLRGRYLGQAFEGKLIAVQQMGSSGRVRITVQFEEPVDVVTFDSFSAYRRRVSCIVDETGCTAEKTSDGRPHMEIEATA' A
#
# COMPACT_ATOMS: atom_id res chain seq x y z
N MET A 1 -2.52 6.56 13.11
CA MET A 1 -1.18 6.86 12.55
C MET A 1 -1.34 7.23 11.08
N ARG A 2 -0.76 8.35 10.63
CA ARG A 2 -0.77 8.74 9.21
C ARG A 2 0.46 8.16 8.52
N LEU A 3 0.33 7.76 7.26
CA LEU A 3 1.42 7.29 6.43
C LEU A 3 1.20 7.71 4.99
N ARG A 4 2.31 7.76 4.25
CA ARG A 4 2.36 8.09 2.83
C ARG A 4 3.10 6.98 2.12
N GLY A 5 2.94 6.94 0.81
CA GLY A 5 3.63 5.96 0.00
C GLY A 5 3.02 5.80 -1.36
N ARG A 6 3.28 4.64 -1.97
CA ARG A 6 2.75 4.26 -3.27
C ARG A 6 1.97 2.97 -3.19
N TYR A 7 0.80 2.94 -3.83
CA TYR A 7 0.01 1.75 -4.03
C TYR A 7 -0.22 1.55 -5.52
N LEU A 8 0.28 0.44 -6.06
CA LEU A 8 0.28 0.13 -7.50
C LEU A 8 0.86 1.30 -8.33
N GLY A 9 1.96 1.88 -7.85
CA GLY A 9 2.65 3.01 -8.47
C GLY A 9 2.06 4.39 -8.16
N GLN A 10 0.83 4.46 -7.64
CA GLN A 10 0.09 5.69 -7.39
C GLN A 10 0.37 6.22 -5.98
N ALA A 11 0.68 7.51 -5.87
CA ALA A 11 0.93 8.13 -4.57
C ALA A 11 -0.36 8.17 -3.73
N PHE A 12 -0.22 7.98 -2.43
CA PHE A 12 -1.35 8.10 -1.50
C PHE A 12 -0.94 8.76 -0.18
N GLU A 13 -1.91 9.42 0.44
CA GLU A 13 -1.89 9.76 1.86
C GLU A 13 -3.00 8.99 2.56
N GLY A 14 -2.69 8.41 3.73
CA GLY A 14 -3.64 7.53 4.40
C GLY A 14 -3.38 7.33 5.88
N LYS A 15 -4.27 6.56 6.49
CA LYS A 15 -4.20 6.18 7.89
C LYS A 15 -4.08 4.67 8.02
N LEU A 16 -3.15 4.23 8.85
CA LEU A 16 -3.08 2.84 9.29
C LEU A 16 -4.24 2.58 10.25
N ILE A 17 -5.14 1.67 9.86
CA ILE A 17 -6.34 1.35 10.66
C ILE A 17 -6.27 -0.03 11.30
N ALA A 18 -5.43 -0.94 10.78
CA ALA A 18 -5.17 -2.23 11.40
C ALA A 18 -3.77 -2.74 11.08
N VAL A 19 -3.19 -3.50 12.01
CA VAL A 19 -1.95 -4.25 11.85
C VAL A 19 -2.16 -5.63 12.44
N GLN A 20 -1.76 -6.68 11.72
CA GLN A 20 -1.78 -8.06 12.17
C GLN A 20 -0.41 -8.68 11.89
N GLN A 21 0.25 -9.21 12.92
CA GLN A 21 1.52 -9.92 12.73
C GLN A 21 1.28 -11.26 12.00
N MET A 22 2.12 -11.56 11.00
CA MET A 22 2.04 -12.79 10.22
C MET A 22 3.13 -13.77 10.68
N GLY A 23 2.86 -14.43 11.81
CA GLY A 23 3.75 -15.44 12.39
C GLY A 23 5.15 -14.89 12.73
N SER A 24 6.16 -15.76 12.70
CA SER A 24 7.56 -15.43 13.04
C SER A 24 8.37 -14.84 11.88
N SER A 25 7.75 -14.58 10.72
CA SER A 25 8.43 -14.21 9.47
C SER A 25 8.87 -12.75 9.36
N GLY A 26 8.60 -11.93 10.38
CA GLY A 26 8.83 -10.47 10.33
C GLY A 26 7.87 -9.72 9.41
N ARG A 27 6.92 -10.41 8.76
CA ARG A 27 5.89 -9.79 7.92
C ARG A 27 4.68 -9.38 8.73
N VAL A 28 4.07 -8.28 8.33
CA VAL A 28 2.84 -7.77 8.95
C VAL A 28 1.80 -7.52 7.87
N ARG A 29 0.56 -7.92 8.14
CA ARG A 29 -0.58 -7.50 7.35
C ARG A 29 -1.05 -6.15 7.87
N ILE A 30 -1.02 -5.14 7.02
CA ILE A 30 -1.52 -3.81 7.32
C ILE A 30 -2.82 -3.56 6.58
N THR A 31 -3.70 -2.76 7.17
CA THR A 31 -4.86 -2.18 6.48
C THR A 31 -4.73 -0.67 6.49
N VAL A 32 -4.73 -0.09 5.30
CA VAL A 32 -4.59 1.36 5.08
C VAL A 32 -5.90 1.90 4.55
N GLN A 33 -6.35 2.99 5.16
CA GLN A 33 -7.48 3.80 4.70
C GLN A 33 -6.90 5.06 4.04
N PHE A 34 -7.03 5.19 2.72
CA PHE A 34 -6.64 6.41 2.03
C PHE A 34 -7.59 7.55 2.40
N GLU A 35 -7.02 8.76 2.51
CA GLU A 35 -7.80 9.97 2.81
C GLU A 35 -8.71 10.31 1.62
N GLU A 36 -8.15 10.27 0.42
CA GLU A 36 -8.88 10.36 -0.85
C GLU A 36 -8.87 9.00 -1.57
N PRO A 37 -9.94 8.62 -2.30
CA PRO A 37 -9.90 7.44 -3.15
C PRO A 37 -8.79 7.56 -4.20
N VAL A 38 -7.92 6.57 -4.27
CA VAL A 38 -6.81 6.52 -5.23
C VAL A 38 -7.26 5.69 -6.43
N ASP A 39 -7.15 6.24 -7.63
CA ASP A 39 -7.34 5.46 -8.86
C ASP A 39 -6.10 4.59 -9.09
N VAL A 40 -6.24 3.27 -9.08
CA VAL A 40 -5.09 2.34 -9.12
C VAL A 40 -4.73 1.86 -10.52
N VAL A 41 -5.41 2.37 -11.54
CA VAL A 41 -5.09 2.11 -12.95
C VAL A 41 -4.58 3.38 -13.62
N THR A 42 -3.75 3.22 -14.65
CA THR A 42 -3.10 4.32 -15.37
C THR A 42 -3.70 4.56 -16.77
N PHE A 43 -4.76 3.85 -17.15
CA PHE A 43 -5.38 3.97 -18.47
C PHE A 43 -6.57 4.93 -18.44
N ASP A 44 -6.63 5.88 -19.37
CA ASP A 44 -7.69 6.91 -19.39
C ASP A 44 -9.10 6.36 -19.67
N SER A 45 -9.22 5.14 -20.21
CA SER A 45 -10.50 4.55 -20.60
C SER A 45 -11.28 3.90 -19.45
N PHE A 46 -10.69 3.79 -18.25
CA PHE A 46 -11.34 3.16 -17.09
C PHE A 46 -10.71 3.60 -15.76
N SER A 47 -11.52 3.70 -14.70
CA SER A 47 -11.05 3.99 -13.34
C SER A 47 -11.32 2.84 -12.37
N ALA A 48 -10.39 2.60 -11.46
CA ALA A 48 -10.47 1.58 -10.42
C ALA A 48 -10.15 2.19 -9.06
N TYR A 49 -11.04 3.00 -8.51
CA TYR A 49 -10.80 3.63 -7.22
C TYR A 49 -10.71 2.61 -6.08
N ARG A 50 -9.71 2.82 -5.22
CA ARG A 50 -9.56 2.12 -3.95
C ARG A 50 -9.51 3.16 -2.84
N ARG A 51 -10.25 2.91 -1.77
CA ARG A 51 -10.25 3.76 -0.57
C ARG A 51 -9.63 3.06 0.63
N ARG A 52 -9.68 1.72 0.65
CA ARG A 52 -9.12 0.88 1.71
C ARG A 52 -8.47 -0.33 1.08
N VAL A 53 -7.26 -0.64 1.53
CA VAL A 53 -6.48 -1.77 1.03
C VAL A 53 -5.84 -2.51 2.19
N SER A 54 -5.64 -3.81 2.01
CA SER A 54 -4.91 -4.65 2.95
C SER A 54 -3.77 -5.34 2.22
N CYS A 55 -2.55 -5.17 2.74
CA CYS A 55 -1.33 -5.68 2.12
C CYS A 55 -0.47 -6.35 3.18
N ILE A 56 0.36 -7.31 2.77
CA ILE A 56 1.39 -7.89 3.62
C ILE A 56 2.69 -7.20 3.27
N VAL A 57 3.28 -6.49 4.24
CA VAL A 57 4.56 -5.80 4.07
C VAL A 57 5.62 -6.44 4.96
N ASP A 58 6.87 -6.34 4.52
CA ASP A 58 8.03 -6.67 5.33
C ASP A 58 8.47 -5.50 6.23
N GLU A 59 9.59 -5.66 6.91
CA GLU A 59 10.19 -4.65 7.79
C GLU A 59 10.58 -3.35 7.08
N THR A 60 10.73 -3.38 5.75
CA THR A 60 11.02 -2.19 4.94
C THR A 60 9.74 -1.44 4.52
N GLY A 61 8.56 -1.98 4.84
CA GLY A 61 7.28 -1.42 4.43
C GLY A 61 6.90 -1.73 2.99
N CYS A 62 7.54 -2.72 2.36
CA CYS A 62 7.29 -3.12 0.98
C CYS A 62 6.54 -4.47 0.89
N THR A 63 5.66 -4.63 -0.10
CA THR A 63 5.11 -5.96 -0.45
C THR A 63 6.13 -6.81 -1.21
N ALA A 64 6.02 -8.13 -1.07
CA ALA A 64 6.77 -9.05 -1.92
C ALA A 64 6.21 -9.09 -3.36
N GLU A 65 4.89 -8.94 -3.52
CA GLU A 65 4.25 -8.83 -4.82
C GLU A 65 4.66 -7.54 -5.55
N LYS A 66 4.87 -7.66 -6.87
CA LYS A 66 5.36 -6.60 -7.72
C LYS A 66 4.50 -6.43 -8.97
N THR A 67 4.38 -5.19 -9.42
CA THR A 67 3.81 -4.83 -10.72
C THR A 67 4.73 -5.31 -11.86
N SER A 68 4.23 -5.28 -13.11
CA SER A 68 4.97 -5.73 -14.28
C SER A 68 6.26 -4.95 -14.55
N ASP A 69 6.37 -3.73 -14.05
CA ASP A 69 7.58 -2.88 -14.09
C ASP A 69 8.54 -3.15 -12.90
N GLY A 70 8.25 -4.17 -12.08
CA GLY A 70 9.14 -4.66 -11.02
C GLY A 70 9.04 -3.92 -9.68
N ARG A 71 8.12 -2.96 -9.54
CA ARG A 71 7.92 -2.21 -8.29
C ARG A 71 6.97 -2.93 -7.33
N PRO A 72 7.17 -2.85 -6.01
CA PRO A 72 6.21 -3.41 -5.07
C PRO A 72 4.80 -2.85 -5.26
N HIS A 73 3.78 -3.67 -5.01
CA HIS A 73 2.39 -3.21 -5.01
C HIS A 73 2.11 -2.17 -3.92
N MET A 74 2.74 -2.29 -2.76
CA MET A 74 2.69 -1.29 -1.69
C MET A 74 4.10 -0.94 -1.26
N GLU A 75 4.39 0.34 -1.18
CA GLU A 75 5.63 0.91 -0.67
C GLU A 75 5.26 2.00 0.34
N ILE A 76 5.60 1.80 1.61
CA ILE A 76 5.38 2.81 2.66
C ILE A 76 6.63 3.68 2.76
N GLU A 77 6.44 4.99 2.72
CA GLU A 77 7.51 5.94 2.97
C GLU A 77 7.79 6.02 4.48
N ALA A 78 9.06 5.84 4.86
CA ALA A 78 9.50 6.13 6.22
C ALA A 78 9.46 7.64 6.44
N THR A 79 8.62 8.10 7.37
CA THR A 79 8.75 9.46 7.92
C THR A 79 10.05 9.54 8.71
N ALA A 80 10.97 10.40 8.27
CA ALA A 80 12.18 10.79 8.99
C ALA A 80 11.87 11.47 10.33
#